data_AF-A0AA37MAP8-F1
#
_entry.id   AF-A0AA37MAP8-F1
#
_cell.length_a   1.000
_cell.length_b   1.000
_cell.length_c   1.000
_cell.angle_alpha   90.00
_cell.angle_beta   90.00
_cell.angle_gamma   90.00
#
_symmetry.space_group_name_H-M   'P 1'
#
loop_
_entity.id
_entity.type
_entity.pdbx_description
1 polymer ?
#
loop_
_entity_poly.entity_id
_entity_poly.type
_entity_poly.pdbx_seq_one_letter_code
_entity_poly.pdbx_strand_id
1 'polypeptide(L)'
;MSKPVTDTQQTIDRTRRLIAEMREVIEDARLSVLAARDLLKRFPGSEGLGTAVLVEPPAEAPPDDSTLRLVDILLEAHGAANLDDDAEVRALLETALLRVGHRLARRAGPRAAGLVLQ
;
A
#
# COMPACT_ATOMS: atom_id res chain seq x y z
N MET A 1 -17.56 -29.63 -45.76
CA MET A 1 -17.70 -28.79 -44.55
C MET A 1 -16.44 -28.99 -43.70
N SER A 2 -15.45 -28.10 -43.80
CA SER A 2 -14.19 -28.20 -43.03
C SER A 2 -13.87 -26.82 -42.44
N LYS A 3 -14.31 -26.57 -41.21
CA LYS A 3 -14.06 -25.33 -40.45
C LYS A 3 -13.67 -25.46 -38.95
N PRO A 4 -13.30 -26.62 -38.35
CA PRO A 4 -12.94 -26.63 -36.92
C PRO A 4 -11.46 -26.31 -36.60
N VAL A 5 -10.54 -26.51 -37.56
CA VAL A 5 -9.09 -26.42 -37.29
C VAL A 5 -8.62 -24.96 -37.16
N THR A 6 -9.22 -24.05 -37.91
CA THR A 6 -8.81 -22.63 -37.97
C THR A 6 -9.15 -21.86 -36.68
N ASP A 7 -10.30 -22.13 -36.05
CA ASP A 7 -10.71 -21.48 -34.79
C ASP A 7 -9.84 -21.89 -33.61
N THR A 8 -9.42 -23.17 -33.59
CA THR A 8 -8.52 -23.69 -32.56
C THR A 8 -7.14 -23.04 -32.68
N GLN A 9 -6.65 -22.86 -33.91
CA GLN A 9 -5.36 -22.23 -34.17
C GLN A 9 -5.35 -20.74 -33.78
N GLN A 10 -6.42 -20.00 -34.11
CA GLN A 10 -6.57 -18.61 -33.68
C GLN A 10 -6.62 -18.46 -32.16
N THR A 11 -7.27 -19.40 -31.46
CA THR A 11 -7.36 -19.39 -29.99
C THR A 11 -5.99 -19.62 -29.34
N ILE A 12 -5.21 -20.56 -29.88
CA ILE A 12 -3.84 -20.82 -29.44
C ILE A 12 -2.95 -19.58 -29.65
N ASP A 13 -3.04 -18.94 -30.82
CA ASP A 13 -2.26 -17.75 -31.14
C ASP A 13 -2.64 -16.56 -30.25
N ARG A 14 -3.93 -16.38 -29.96
CA ARG A 14 -4.42 -15.36 -29.03
C ARG A 14 -3.92 -15.59 -27.61
N THR A 15 -3.95 -16.84 -27.14
CA THR A 15 -3.47 -17.22 -25.81
C THR A 15 -1.97 -16.99 -25.68
N ARG A 16 -1.19 -17.32 -26.72
CA ARG A 16 0.25 -17.07 -26.74
C ARG A 16 0.60 -15.58 -26.69
N ARG A 17 -0.14 -14.73 -27.40
CA ARG A 17 0.04 -13.27 -27.32
C ARG A 17 -0.25 -12.74 -25.93
N LEU A 18 -1.36 -13.16 -25.31
CA LEU A 18 -1.70 -12.76 -23.95
C LEU A 18 -0.62 -13.18 -22.94
N ILE A 19 -0.07 -14.40 -23.07
CA ILE A 19 1.02 -14.86 -22.19
C ILE A 19 2.29 -14.02 -22.39
N ALA A 20 2.58 -13.58 -23.62
CA ALA A 20 3.72 -12.70 -23.89
C ALA A 20 3.51 -11.32 -23.26
N GLU A 21 2.33 -10.73 -23.43
CA GLU A 21 1.96 -9.45 -22.82
C GLU A 21 2.00 -9.52 -21.29
N MET A 22 1.45 -10.57 -20.69
CA MET A 22 1.50 -10.76 -19.23
C MET A 22 2.94 -10.90 -18.72
N ARG A 23 3.82 -11.57 -19.46
CA ARG A 23 5.24 -11.69 -19.09
C ARG A 23 5.94 -10.33 -19.11
N GLU A 24 5.63 -9.50 -20.11
CA GLU A 24 6.17 -8.14 -20.20
C GLU A 24 5.73 -7.29 -19.01
N VAL A 25 4.44 -7.31 -18.67
CA VAL A 25 3.89 -6.59 -17.50
C VAL A 25 4.53 -7.07 -16.19
N ILE A 26 4.75 -8.38 -16.03
CA ILE A 26 5.38 -8.95 -14.84
C ILE A 26 6.83 -8.47 -14.71
N GLU A 27 7.58 -8.42 -15.80
CA GLU A 27 8.98 -8.00 -15.78
C GLU A 27 9.10 -6.50 -15.50
N ASP A 28 8.21 -5.69 -16.08
CA ASP A 28 8.16 -4.24 -15.81
C ASP A 28 7.84 -3.96 -14.33
N ALA A 29 6.84 -4.67 -13.78
CA ALA A 29 6.52 -4.59 -12.35
C ALA A 29 7.70 -5.01 -11.47
N ARG A 30 8.44 -6.06 -11.85
CA ARG A 30 9.63 -6.51 -11.13
C ARG A 30 10.73 -5.45 -11.13
N LEU A 31 10.99 -4.81 -12.28
CA LEU A 31 11.97 -3.73 -12.39
C LEU A 31 11.58 -2.52 -11.56
N SER A 32 10.29 -2.14 -11.58
CA SER A 32 9.76 -1.05 -10.75
C SER A 32 9.96 -1.30 -9.25
N VAL A 33 9.67 -2.51 -8.75
CA VAL A 33 9.90 -2.88 -7.36
C VAL A 33 11.38 -2.81 -6.97
N LEU A 34 12.28 -3.26 -7.87
CA LEU A 34 13.73 -3.17 -7.63
C LEU A 34 14.21 -1.71 -7.60
N ALA A 35 13.71 -0.87 -8.50
CA ALA A 35 14.02 0.56 -8.52
C ALA A 35 13.54 1.26 -7.24
N ALA A 36 12.31 0.96 -6.77
CA ALA A 36 11.79 1.48 -5.51
C ALA A 36 12.64 1.04 -4.31
N ARG A 37 13.08 -0.23 -4.29
CA ARG A 37 13.98 -0.73 -3.23
C ARG A 37 15.34 -0.04 -3.23
N ASP A 38 15.91 0.23 -4.40
CA ASP A 38 17.19 0.93 -4.50
C ASP A 38 17.08 2.41 -4.14
N LEU A 39 15.93 3.05 -4.41
CA LEU A 39 15.63 4.39 -3.89
C LEU A 39 15.56 4.39 -2.35
N LEU A 40 14.88 3.40 -1.74
CA LEU A 40 14.84 3.25 -0.28
C LEU A 40 16.22 3.03 0.34
N LYS A 41 17.15 2.35 -0.36
CA LYS A 41 18.54 2.22 0.09
C LYS A 41 19.33 3.54 0.01
N ARG A 42 19.05 4.37 -1.00
CA ARG A 42 19.73 5.66 -1.22
C ARG A 42 19.25 6.75 -0.28
N PHE A 43 18.02 6.67 0.19
CA PHE A 43 17.46 7.53 1.23
C PHE A 43 17.25 6.69 2.50
N PRO A 44 18.27 6.52 3.37
CA PRO A 44 18.10 5.87 4.66
C PRO A 44 17.29 6.79 5.58
N GLY A 45 15.99 6.87 5.31
CA GLY A 45 14.99 7.58 6.10
C GLY A 45 14.08 6.57 6.76
N SER A 46 14.38 6.27 8.02
CA SER A 46 13.54 5.51 8.96
C SER A 46 13.45 3.98 8.76
N GLU A 47 14.60 3.30 8.62
CA GLU A 47 14.69 1.92 9.14
C GLU A 47 14.76 1.93 10.66
N GLY A 48 13.59 1.85 11.29
CA GLY A 48 13.42 1.31 12.65
C GLY A 48 13.04 -0.17 12.61
N LEU A 49 13.45 -0.91 11.57
CA LEU A 49 13.23 -2.35 11.43
C LEU A 49 14.56 -3.10 11.60
N GLY A 50 15.26 -2.79 12.70
CA GLY A 50 16.28 -3.68 13.24
C GLY A 50 15.60 -4.71 14.12
N THR A 51 15.71 -5.99 13.76
CA THR A 51 15.39 -7.12 14.65
C THR A 51 16.27 -7.04 15.90
N ALA A 52 15.77 -6.45 16.99
CA ALA A 52 16.43 -6.53 18.30
C ALA A 52 15.44 -6.27 19.45
N VAL A 53 15.17 -7.36 20.18
CA VAL A 53 14.79 -7.40 21.60
C VAL A 53 13.38 -6.87 21.96
N LEU A 54 12.63 -7.71 22.66
CA LEU A 54 11.48 -7.34 23.50
C LEU A 54 11.94 -6.40 24.63
N VAL A 55 12.33 -5.17 24.30
CA VAL A 55 12.43 -4.09 25.29
C VAL A 55 11.17 -3.27 25.12
N GLU A 56 10.31 -3.27 26.14
CA GLU A 56 9.23 -2.29 26.25
C GLU A 56 9.80 -0.90 25.97
N PRO A 57 9.29 -0.16 24.98
CA PRO A 57 9.68 1.23 24.84
C PRO A 57 9.13 2.00 26.06
N PRO A 58 9.90 2.96 26.61
CA PRO A 58 9.37 3.86 27.63
C PRO A 58 8.15 4.56 27.04
N ALA A 59 7.10 4.74 27.85
CA ALA A 59 5.85 5.38 27.43
C ALA A 59 6.16 6.71 26.72
N GLU A 60 6.11 6.69 25.39
CA GLU A 60 6.44 7.85 24.56
C GLU A 60 5.28 8.84 24.59
N ALA A 61 5.67 10.11 24.65
CA ALA A 61 4.83 11.29 24.74
C ALA A 61 3.60 11.25 23.81
N PRO A 62 2.50 11.97 24.18
CA PRO A 62 1.31 12.10 23.35
C PRO A 62 1.65 12.46 21.89
N PRO A 63 0.77 12.13 20.93
CA PRO A 63 1.03 12.41 19.53
C PRO A 63 1.36 13.89 19.35
N ASP A 64 2.51 14.17 18.74
CA ASP A 64 2.95 15.53 18.48
C ASP A 64 1.96 16.24 17.53
N ASP A 65 1.82 17.56 17.67
CA ASP A 65 0.83 18.39 16.94
C ASP A 65 0.89 18.20 15.41
N SER A 66 2.07 17.83 14.88
CA SER A 66 2.29 17.49 13.48
C SER A 66 1.58 16.21 13.01
N THR A 67 1.44 15.21 13.89
CA THR A 67 0.77 13.93 13.57
C THR A 67 -0.74 14.13 13.51
N LEU A 68 -1.30 14.94 14.40
CA LEU A 68 -2.72 15.28 14.37
C LEU A 68 -3.07 16.08 13.10
N ARG A 69 -2.26 17.09 12.76
CA ARG A 69 -2.43 17.84 11.49
C ARG A 69 -2.34 16.93 10.26
N LEU A 70 -1.47 15.92 10.27
CA LEU A 70 -1.40 14.97 9.16
C LEU A 70 -2.70 14.16 9.01
N VAL A 71 -3.30 13.74 10.13
CA VAL A 71 -4.59 13.03 10.09
C VAL A 71 -5.69 13.93 9.53
N ASP A 72 -5.75 15.19 9.96
CA ASP A 72 -6.75 16.15 9.46
C ASP A 72 -6.62 16.35 7.94
N ILE A 73 -5.40 16.57 7.44
CA ILE A 73 -5.13 16.71 6.00
C ILE A 73 -5.54 15.46 5.22
N LEU A 74 -5.29 14.26 5.76
CA LEU A 74 -5.68 13.01 5.10
C LEU A 74 -7.20 12.83 5.06
N LEU A 75 -7.93 13.26 6.10
CA LEU A 75 -9.38 13.23 6.13
C LEU A 75 -10.00 14.24 5.16
N GLU A 76 -9.44 15.45 5.09
CA GLU A 76 -9.87 16.47 4.12
C GLU A 76 -9.65 15.99 2.68
N ALA A 77 -8.47 15.43 2.38
CA ALA A 77 -8.16 14.87 1.07
C ALA A 77 -9.09 13.70 0.71
N HIS A 78 -9.45 12.87 1.70
CA HIS A 78 -10.37 11.75 1.47
C HIS A 78 -11.79 12.26 1.16
N GLY A 79 -12.23 13.32 1.85
CA GLY A 79 -13.48 14.00 1.53
C GLY A 79 -13.50 14.57 0.11
N ALA A 80 -12.41 15.22 -0.31
CA ALA A 80 -12.27 15.75 -1.67
C ALA A 80 -12.28 14.63 -2.74
N ALA A 81 -11.50 13.57 -2.53
CA ALA A 81 -11.48 12.42 -3.45
C ALA A 81 -12.85 11.73 -3.57
N ASN A 82 -13.64 11.74 -2.50
CA ASN A 82 -15.00 11.21 -2.53
C ASN A 82 -15.99 12.12 -3.29
N LEU A 83 -15.77 13.43 -3.28
CA LEU A 83 -16.56 14.38 -4.08
C LEU A 83 -16.22 14.28 -5.57
N ASP A 84 -14.95 14.04 -5.89
CA ASP A 84 -14.45 13.91 -7.26
C ASP A 84 -14.65 12.49 -7.87
N ASP A 85 -15.23 11.57 -7.10
CA ASP A 85 -15.44 10.14 -7.43
C ASP A 85 -14.14 9.43 -7.89
N ASP A 86 -13.00 9.87 -7.37
CA ASP A 86 -11.69 9.28 -7.63
C ASP A 86 -11.46 8.06 -6.73
N ALA A 87 -11.89 6.90 -7.23
CA ALA A 87 -11.82 5.64 -6.50
C ALA A 87 -10.38 5.20 -6.17
N GLU A 88 -9.40 5.54 -7.01
CA GLU A 88 -8.00 5.15 -6.82
C GLU A 88 -7.35 5.97 -5.72
N VAL A 89 -7.53 7.30 -5.76
CA VAL A 89 -7.04 8.20 -4.71
C VAL A 89 -7.74 7.92 -3.38
N ARG A 90 -9.04 7.63 -3.40
CA ARG A 90 -9.78 7.23 -2.19
C ARG A 90 -9.17 6.00 -1.51
N ALA A 91 -8.89 4.95 -2.28
CA ALA A 91 -8.29 3.71 -1.75
C ALA A 91 -6.88 3.94 -1.16
N LEU A 92 -6.08 4.81 -1.78
CA LEU A 92 -4.76 5.20 -1.26
C LEU A 92 -4.88 5.96 0.06
N LEU A 93 -5.83 6.89 0.17
CA LEU A 93 -6.06 7.67 1.38
C LEU A 93 -6.60 6.83 2.54
N GLU A 94 -7.51 5.88 2.27
CA GLU A 94 -7.95 4.90 3.26
C GLU A 94 -6.80 4.06 3.80
N THR A 95 -5.91 3.59 2.91
CA THR A 95 -4.71 2.83 3.29
C THR A 95 -3.77 3.67 4.15
N ALA A 96 -3.59 4.95 3.81
CA ALA A 96 -2.76 5.87 4.58
C ALA A 96 -3.35 6.10 5.98
N LEU A 97 -4.65 6.39 6.08
CA LEU A 97 -5.37 6.56 7.34
C LEU A 97 -5.27 5.33 8.24
N LEU A 98 -5.44 4.12 7.68
CA LEU A 98 -5.29 2.87 8.43
C LEU A 98 -3.87 2.68 9.00
N ARG A 99 -2.83 3.02 8.23
CA ARG A 99 -1.43 2.93 8.69
C ARG A 99 -1.12 3.94 9.78
N VAL A 100 -1.61 5.19 9.63
CA VAL A 100 -1.44 6.23 10.64
C VAL A 100 -2.18 5.86 11.92
N GLY A 101 -3.43 5.39 11.81
CA GLY A 101 -4.22 4.88 12.94
C GLY A 101 -3.53 3.72 13.68
N HIS A 102 -2.95 2.76 12.96
CA HIS A 102 -2.18 1.68 13.58
C HIS A 102 -0.93 2.18 14.32
N ARG A 103 -0.22 3.17 13.78
CA ARG A 103 0.94 3.77 14.44
C ARG A 103 0.54 4.54 15.69
N LEU A 104 -0.54 5.32 15.62
CA LEU A 104 -1.11 6.01 16.77
C LEU A 104 -1.56 5.03 17.85
N ALA A 105 -2.25 3.95 17.48
CA ALA A 105 -2.68 2.92 18.41
C ALA A 105 -1.53 2.18 19.09
N ARG A 106 -0.43 1.92 18.35
CA ARG A 106 0.80 1.36 18.92
C ARG A 106 1.48 2.32 19.88
N ARG A 107 1.47 3.64 19.59
CA ARG A 107 2.08 4.68 20.46
C ARG A 107 1.25 4.96 21.71
N ALA A 108 -0.08 5.01 21.60
CA ALA A 108 -0.98 5.22 22.74
C ALA A 108 -1.17 3.96 23.61
N GLY A 109 -0.89 2.78 23.04
CA GLY A 109 -1.23 1.50 23.63
C GLY A 109 -2.69 1.10 23.35
N PRO A 110 -3.00 -0.20 23.24
CA PRO A 110 -4.28 -0.69 22.72
C PRO A 110 -5.50 -0.31 23.58
N ARG A 111 -5.32 -0.01 24.87
CA ARG A 111 -6.40 0.48 25.76
C ARG A 111 -6.75 1.95 25.53
N ALA A 112 -5.75 2.83 25.36
CA ALA A 112 -5.99 4.25 25.10
C ALA A 112 -6.52 4.50 23.68
N ALA A 113 -6.22 3.58 22.74
CA ALA A 113 -6.74 3.59 21.38
C ALA A 113 -8.15 2.99 21.23
N GLY A 114 -8.79 2.54 22.32
CA GLY A 114 -10.13 1.93 22.27
C GLY A 114 -10.21 0.58 21.55
N LEU A 115 -9.06 -0.08 21.31
CA LEU A 115 -8.99 -1.37 20.60
C LEU A 115 -9.18 -2.59 21.50
N VAL A 116 -9.31 -2.38 22.80
CA VAL A 116 -9.70 -3.39 23.78
C VAL A 116 -10.98 -2.90 24.45
N LEU A 117 -12.10 -3.54 24.12
CA LEU A 117 -13.34 -3.41 24.87
C LEU A 117 -13.15 -4.09 26.24
N GLN A 118 -13.60 -3.42 27.29
CA GLN A 118 -13.64 -3.97 28.65
C GLN A 118 -14.47 -5.26 28.72
#